data_AF-A0A838IL65-F1
#
_entry.id   AF-A0A838IL65-F1
#
_cell.length_a   1.000
_cell.length_b   1.000
_cell.length_c   1.000
_cell.angle_alpha   90.00
_cell.angle_beta   90.00
_cell.angle_gamma   90.00
#
_symmetry.space_group_name_H-M   'P 1'
#
loop_
_entity.id
_entity.type
_entity.pdbx_description
1 polymer ?
#
loop_
_entity_poly.entity_id
_entity_poly.type
_entity_poly.pdbx_seq_one_letter_code
_entity_poly.pdbx_strand_id
1 'polypeptide(L)'
;MRRTLLLIGSISLLLLPLGCGVMADTGGDREDREDRKLAQGYTPCNDFPNPTYGVICHPNQYCGSQRFGTCYTGCLSDDNCTDEQACYKSSGQNLGTCTSRALLEARRTGENLDPGYTSCGDPLNASRFAICHPGQYCSSDYFGSCTLGCLSELNCTERQDCVKAPTKHVGACTSSTAPANATSSDEI
;
A
#
# COMPACT_ATOMS: atom_id res chain seq x y z
N MET A 1 47.04 68.20 5.41
CA MET A 1 46.57 69.54 5.00
C MET A 1 45.24 69.40 4.29
N ARG A 2 44.32 70.33 4.56
CA ARG A 2 42.97 70.46 4.01
C ARG A 2 42.98 70.53 2.47
N ARG A 3 41.93 69.99 1.82
CA ARG A 3 40.94 70.78 1.07
C ARG A 3 39.87 69.91 0.40
N THR A 4 38.66 70.05 0.91
CA THR A 4 37.38 69.87 0.24
C THR A 4 37.28 70.80 -0.98
N LEU A 5 36.72 70.34 -2.11
CA LEU A 5 36.07 71.22 -3.08
C LEU A 5 34.96 70.48 -3.84
N LEU A 6 33.74 70.99 -3.63
CA LEU A 6 32.49 70.76 -4.35
C LEU A 6 32.53 71.42 -5.74
N LEU A 7 31.87 70.81 -6.73
CA LEU A 7 31.21 71.47 -7.88
C LEU A 7 30.32 70.40 -8.55
N ILE A 8 29.02 70.34 -8.26
CA ILE A 8 27.90 71.10 -8.85
C ILE A 8 27.79 70.92 -10.37
N GLY A 9 26.85 70.06 -10.77
CA GLY A 9 25.80 70.41 -11.71
C GLY A 9 26.10 70.38 -13.21
N SER A 10 25.51 69.41 -13.90
CA SER A 10 24.78 69.63 -15.15
C SER A 10 23.78 68.49 -15.35
N ILE A 11 22.51 68.80 -15.03
CA ILE A 11 21.36 67.94 -15.29
C ILE A 11 21.03 68.10 -16.78
N SER A 12 21.41 67.14 -17.60
CA SER A 12 20.87 66.99 -18.95
C SER A 12 19.64 66.10 -18.87
N LEU A 13 18.49 66.78 -18.82
CA LEU A 13 17.15 66.24 -18.93
C LEU A 13 16.96 65.73 -20.38
N LEU A 14 17.32 64.48 -20.65
CA LEU A 14 16.93 63.79 -21.87
C LEU A 14 15.66 63.00 -21.58
N LEU A 15 14.54 63.54 -22.05
CA LEU A 15 13.29 62.82 -22.23
C LEU A 15 13.56 61.61 -23.12
N LEU A 16 13.52 60.41 -22.52
CA LEU A 16 13.33 59.17 -23.25
C LEU A 16 11.83 58.83 -23.23
N PRO A 17 11.27 58.39 -24.37
CA PRO A 17 9.88 58.03 -24.46
C PRO A 17 9.54 56.89 -23.49
N LEU A 18 8.35 56.97 -22.90
CA LEU A 18 7.63 55.86 -22.30
C LEU A 18 7.46 54.76 -23.35
N GLY A 19 8.51 53.96 -23.54
CA GLY A 19 8.37 52.61 -24.03
C GLY A 19 7.83 51.79 -22.87
N CYS A 20 6.62 51.24 -23.04
CA CYS A 20 6.20 50.06 -22.30
C CYS A 20 7.20 48.95 -22.64
N GLY A 21 8.34 48.94 -21.94
CA GLY A 21 9.21 47.79 -21.83
C GLY A 21 8.40 46.75 -21.09
N VAL A 22 7.78 45.86 -21.86
CA VAL A 22 7.42 44.53 -21.41
C VAL A 22 8.62 44.05 -20.63
N MET A 23 8.47 43.81 -19.32
CA MET A 23 9.49 43.13 -18.57
C MET A 23 9.67 41.80 -19.31
N ALA A 24 10.78 41.69 -20.03
CA ALA A 24 11.33 40.41 -20.38
C ALA A 24 11.69 39.79 -19.04
N ASP A 25 10.70 39.10 -18.47
CA ASP A 25 10.91 37.99 -17.58
C ASP A 25 11.91 37.11 -18.34
N THR A 26 13.20 37.30 -18.08
CA THR A 26 14.14 36.18 -18.06
C THR A 26 13.70 35.29 -16.90
N GLY A 27 12.51 34.70 -17.04
CA GLY A 27 12.15 33.44 -16.46
C GLY A 27 13.11 32.47 -17.10
N GLY A 28 14.31 32.41 -16.53
CA GLY A 28 15.29 31.43 -16.88
C GLY A 28 14.56 30.11 -16.82
N ASP A 29 14.51 29.46 -17.97
CA ASP A 29 14.10 28.08 -18.14
C ASP A 29 14.88 27.28 -17.09
N ARG A 30 14.29 27.15 -15.90
CA ARG A 30 14.57 26.06 -14.97
C ARG A 30 13.95 24.87 -15.65
N GLU A 31 14.58 24.47 -16.75
CA GLU A 31 14.42 23.18 -17.37
C GLU A 31 14.42 22.20 -16.22
N ASP A 32 13.23 21.65 -15.94
CA ASP A 32 13.01 20.22 -15.92
C ASP A 32 14.33 19.48 -15.69
N ARG A 33 14.85 19.58 -14.46
CA ARG A 33 15.47 18.42 -13.86
C ARG A 33 14.32 17.44 -13.76
N GLU A 34 14.10 16.73 -14.87
CA GLU A 34 13.49 15.43 -14.86
C GLU A 34 14.34 14.63 -13.88
N ASP A 35 13.97 14.71 -12.60
CA ASP A 35 14.27 13.71 -11.61
C ASP A 35 13.79 12.43 -12.26
N ARG A 36 14.70 11.75 -12.98
CA ARG A 36 14.39 10.54 -13.74
C ARG A 36 13.65 9.66 -12.77
N LYS A 37 12.35 9.52 -12.99
CA LYS A 37 11.49 8.86 -12.03
C LYS A 37 12.06 7.47 -11.88
N LEU A 38 12.57 7.16 -10.69
CA LEU A 38 13.16 5.87 -10.44
C LEU A 38 12.09 4.81 -10.71
N ALA A 39 12.53 3.62 -11.12
CA ALA A 39 11.62 2.50 -11.23
C ALA A 39 10.91 2.28 -9.88
N GLN A 40 9.66 1.82 -9.93
CA GLN A 40 8.87 1.53 -8.74
C GLN A 40 9.66 0.64 -7.75
N GLY A 41 9.63 0.98 -6.47
CA GLY A 41 10.36 0.26 -5.43
C GLY A 41 11.78 0.77 -5.17
N TYR A 42 12.35 1.56 -6.07
CA TYR A 42 13.65 2.20 -5.84
C TYR A 42 13.45 3.59 -5.24
N THR A 43 14.03 3.83 -4.07
CA THR A 43 13.90 5.12 -3.38
C THR A 43 15.26 5.78 -3.16
N PRO A 44 15.39 7.10 -3.42
CA PRO A 44 16.64 7.81 -3.17
C PRO A 44 16.88 7.91 -1.66
N CYS A 45 18.13 7.71 -1.24
CA CYS A 45 18.58 7.80 0.14
C CYS A 45 19.82 8.68 0.22
N ASN A 46 19.65 9.96 -0.12
CA ASN A 46 20.60 11.00 0.25
C ASN A 46 19.90 12.36 0.26
N ASP A 47 20.42 13.29 1.06
CA ASP A 47 20.01 14.72 1.00
C ASP A 47 20.89 15.55 0.06
N PHE A 48 21.95 14.95 -0.50
CA PHE A 48 22.93 15.71 -1.25
C PHE A 48 22.44 15.96 -2.68
N PRO A 49 22.48 17.22 -3.16
CA PRO A 49 22.02 17.61 -4.50
C PRO A 49 22.89 17.06 -5.64
N ASN A 50 23.85 16.18 -5.33
CA ASN A 50 24.72 15.53 -6.29
C ASN A 50 24.22 14.09 -6.57
N PRO A 51 23.57 13.85 -7.71
CA PRO A 51 23.02 12.54 -8.06
C PRO A 51 24.11 11.50 -8.35
N THR A 52 25.38 11.89 -8.51
CA THR A 52 26.49 10.98 -8.83
C THR A 52 26.88 10.09 -7.65
N TYR A 53 26.48 10.43 -6.41
CA TYR A 53 26.82 9.69 -5.19
C TYR A 53 25.61 9.34 -4.34
N GLY A 54 24.41 9.36 -4.93
CA GLY A 54 23.19 8.99 -4.21
C GLY A 54 23.13 7.50 -3.94
N VAL A 55 22.93 7.12 -2.68
CA VAL A 55 22.53 5.76 -2.35
C VAL A 55 21.08 5.61 -2.80
N ILE A 56 20.79 4.58 -3.58
CA ILE A 56 19.42 4.22 -3.95
C ILE A 56 19.09 2.93 -3.20
N CYS A 57 18.03 2.95 -2.42
CA CYS A 57 17.53 1.74 -1.78
C CYS A 57 16.81 0.88 -2.82
N HIS A 58 17.09 -0.41 -2.79
CA HIS A 58 16.42 -1.39 -3.64
C HIS A 58 14.97 -1.63 -3.19
N PRO A 59 14.13 -2.26 -4.02
CA PRO A 59 12.82 -2.73 -3.58
C PRO A 59 12.89 -3.55 -2.29
N ASN A 60 11.89 -3.39 -1.44
CA ASN A 60 11.83 -3.91 -0.06
C ASN A 60 12.92 -3.34 0.86
N GLN A 61 13.39 -2.12 0.56
CA GLN A 61 14.21 -1.32 1.45
C GLN A 61 13.69 0.12 1.53
N TYR A 62 13.97 0.78 2.64
CA TYR A 62 13.66 2.19 2.86
C TYR A 62 14.89 2.95 3.36
N CYS A 63 14.91 4.25 3.10
CA CYS A 63 15.95 5.13 3.62
C CYS A 63 15.71 5.44 5.10
N GLY A 64 16.53 4.90 6.00
CA GLY A 64 16.41 5.21 7.43
C GLY A 64 17.12 6.50 7.84
N SER A 65 18.06 6.98 7.01
CA SER A 65 18.68 8.30 7.20
C SER A 65 19.19 8.87 5.89
N GLN A 66 18.60 9.99 5.47
CA GLN A 66 19.03 10.72 4.26
C GLN A 66 20.44 11.32 4.42
N ARG A 67 20.85 11.64 5.65
CA ARG A 67 22.20 12.18 5.93
C ARG A 67 23.31 11.15 5.70
N PHE A 68 23.06 9.91 6.09
CA PHE A 68 24.07 8.84 6.04
C PHE A 68 23.93 7.93 4.82
N GLY A 69 22.80 8.01 4.11
CA GLY A 69 22.51 7.16 2.97
C GLY A 69 22.37 5.68 3.34
N THR A 70 21.79 5.39 4.50
CA THR A 70 21.64 4.02 4.99
C THR A 70 20.25 3.47 4.64
N CYS A 71 20.25 2.39 3.85
CA CYS A 71 19.05 1.63 3.52
C CYS A 71 18.82 0.51 4.55
N TYR A 72 17.55 0.32 4.93
CA TYR A 72 17.11 -0.73 5.84
C TYR A 72 16.04 -1.58 5.18
N THR A 73 15.98 -2.87 5.52
CA THR A 73 14.97 -3.79 4.99
C THR A 73 13.57 -3.43 5.48
N GLY A 74 12.58 -3.58 4.60
CA GLY A 74 11.17 -3.29 4.84
C GLY A 74 10.69 -2.10 4.03
N CYS A 75 9.52 -1.59 4.39
CA CYS A 75 8.87 -0.49 3.66
C CYS A 75 8.19 0.51 4.60
N LEU A 76 8.22 1.78 4.21
CA LEU A 76 7.46 2.86 4.84
C LEU A 76 6.25 3.28 3.99
N SER A 77 6.29 3.03 2.68
CA SER A 77 5.16 3.19 1.77
C SER A 77 5.24 2.18 0.62
N ASP A 78 4.20 2.11 -0.22
CA ASP A 78 4.19 1.31 -1.44
C ASP A 78 5.30 1.70 -2.42
N ASP A 79 5.86 2.91 -2.29
CA ASP A 79 6.97 3.39 -3.11
C ASP A 79 8.27 2.64 -2.84
N ASN A 80 8.39 1.99 -1.68
CA ASN A 80 9.51 1.11 -1.35
C ASN A 80 9.36 -0.31 -1.91
N CYS A 81 8.23 -0.64 -2.54
CA CYS A 81 7.91 -1.97 -3.04
C CYS A 81 7.84 -2.00 -4.56
N THR A 82 7.99 -3.17 -5.19
CA THR A 82 7.76 -3.32 -6.64
C THR A 82 6.29 -3.04 -6.98
N ASP A 83 5.98 -2.89 -8.27
CA ASP A 83 4.63 -2.63 -8.78
C ASP A 83 3.65 -3.78 -8.52
N GLU A 84 4.11 -5.02 -8.39
CA GLU A 84 3.30 -6.17 -8.01
C GLU A 84 3.16 -6.34 -6.49
N GLN A 85 3.80 -5.47 -5.71
CA GLN A 85 3.81 -5.51 -4.26
C GLN A 85 3.11 -4.28 -3.66
N ALA A 86 2.75 -4.39 -2.40
CA ALA A 86 2.31 -3.27 -1.58
C ALA A 86 2.94 -3.38 -0.19
N CYS A 87 3.14 -2.24 0.45
CA CYS A 87 3.73 -2.15 1.76
C CYS A 87 2.71 -2.52 2.83
N TYR A 88 2.83 -3.73 3.35
CA TYR A 88 1.96 -4.20 4.41
C TYR A 88 2.52 -3.84 5.78
N LYS A 89 1.76 -3.06 6.56
CA LYS A 89 2.10 -2.70 7.95
C LYS A 89 1.14 -3.36 8.91
N SER A 90 1.67 -3.97 9.96
CA SER A 90 0.85 -4.40 11.09
C SER A 90 0.31 -3.18 11.84
N SER A 91 -0.86 -3.30 12.48
CA SER A 91 -1.46 -2.18 13.21
C SER A 91 -0.51 -1.58 14.24
N GLY A 92 -0.41 -0.25 14.25
CA GLY A 92 0.48 0.49 15.15
C GLY A 92 1.97 0.45 14.77
N GLN A 93 2.34 -0.24 13.69
CA GLN A 93 3.71 -0.25 13.19
C GLN A 93 3.90 0.81 12.10
N ASN A 94 5.00 1.55 12.18
CA ASN A 94 5.40 2.50 11.14
C ASN A 94 6.19 1.83 10.00
N LEU A 95 6.75 0.64 10.27
CA LEU A 95 7.53 -0.18 9.36
C LEU A 95 6.71 -1.39 8.92
N GLY A 96 6.73 -1.66 7.62
CA GLY A 96 6.05 -2.80 7.00
C GLY A 96 6.99 -3.73 6.24
N THR A 97 6.40 -4.71 5.57
CA THR A 97 7.07 -5.63 4.64
C THR A 97 6.34 -5.60 3.29
N CYS A 98 7.11 -5.55 2.19
CA CYS A 98 6.51 -5.64 0.86
C CYS A 98 5.90 -7.02 0.64
N THR A 99 4.60 -7.05 0.37
CA THR A 99 3.80 -8.27 0.17
C THR A 99 3.15 -8.21 -1.20
N SER A 100 2.99 -9.35 -1.88
CA SER A 100 2.37 -9.33 -3.22
C SER A 100 0.93 -8.83 -3.14
N ARG A 101 0.55 -7.98 -4.09
CA ARG A 101 -0.82 -7.45 -4.23
C ARG A 101 -1.81 -8.57 -4.42
N ALA A 102 -1.47 -9.58 -5.22
CA ALA A 102 -2.30 -10.77 -5.40
C ALA A 102 -2.58 -11.50 -4.08
N LEU A 103 -1.61 -11.58 -3.16
CA LEU A 103 -1.81 -12.22 -1.86
C LEU A 103 -2.63 -11.34 -0.90
N LEU A 104 -2.44 -10.03 -0.94
CA LEU A 104 -3.29 -9.08 -0.20
C LEU A 104 -4.73 -9.10 -0.72
N GLU A 105 -4.89 -9.24 -2.03
CA GLU A 105 -6.19 -9.31 -2.71
C GLU A 105 -6.87 -10.65 -2.45
N ALA A 106 -6.16 -11.78 -2.54
CA ALA A 106 -6.66 -13.09 -2.12
C ALA A 106 -7.09 -13.10 -0.64
N ARG A 107 -6.33 -12.44 0.25
CA ARG A 107 -6.76 -12.25 1.65
C ARG A 107 -8.01 -11.37 1.76
N ARG A 108 -8.14 -10.36 0.91
CA ARG A 108 -9.27 -9.41 0.89
C ARG A 108 -10.55 -10.02 0.35
N THR A 109 -10.47 -10.83 -0.70
CA THR A 109 -11.63 -11.45 -1.34
C THR A 109 -11.95 -12.82 -0.75
N GLY A 110 -11.01 -13.44 -0.04
CA GLY A 110 -11.12 -14.83 0.39
C GLY A 110 -11.01 -15.83 -0.77
N GLU A 111 -10.70 -15.37 -1.99
CA GLU A 111 -10.49 -16.24 -3.15
C GLU A 111 -9.19 -17.04 -2.99
N ASN A 112 -9.25 -18.34 -3.26
CA ASN A 112 -8.21 -19.35 -3.03
C ASN A 112 -7.98 -19.78 -1.58
N LEU A 113 -8.92 -19.52 -0.67
CA LEU A 113 -8.94 -20.26 0.59
C LEU A 113 -9.45 -21.69 0.35
N ASP A 114 -8.89 -22.66 1.08
CA ASP A 114 -9.42 -24.03 1.08
C ASP A 114 -10.90 -24.01 1.50
N PRO A 115 -11.73 -24.95 1.00
CA PRO A 115 -13.15 -25.00 1.35
C PRO A 115 -13.39 -24.95 2.87
N GLY A 116 -14.27 -24.05 3.30
CA GLY A 116 -14.63 -23.82 4.70
C GLY A 116 -13.82 -22.73 5.40
N TYR A 117 -12.71 -22.29 4.83
CA TYR A 117 -12.01 -21.11 5.34
C TYR A 117 -12.63 -19.82 4.80
N THR A 118 -12.81 -18.83 5.66
CA THR A 118 -13.38 -17.53 5.26
C THR A 118 -12.59 -16.36 5.82
N SER A 119 -12.33 -15.34 5.01
CA SER A 119 -11.76 -14.07 5.47
C SER A 119 -12.73 -13.33 6.40
N CYS A 120 -12.21 -12.73 7.46
CA CYS A 120 -12.99 -11.98 8.44
C CYS A 120 -12.28 -10.68 8.80
N GLY A 121 -12.97 -9.58 8.53
CA GLY A 121 -12.57 -8.23 8.88
C GLY A 121 -11.68 -7.49 7.90
N ASP A 122 -10.97 -6.47 8.38
CA ASP A 122 -10.30 -5.49 7.52
C ASP A 122 -8.95 -6.01 6.99
N PRO A 123 -8.85 -6.39 5.71
CA PRO A 123 -7.63 -6.99 5.16
C PRO A 123 -6.44 -6.04 5.13
N LEU A 124 -6.68 -4.72 5.26
CA LEU A 124 -5.63 -3.71 5.37
C LEU A 124 -5.13 -3.55 6.81
N ASN A 125 -5.82 -4.14 7.79
CA ASN A 125 -5.46 -4.06 9.19
C ASN A 125 -5.27 -5.46 9.79
N ALA A 126 -4.01 -5.89 9.87
CA ALA A 126 -3.59 -7.19 10.44
C ALA A 126 -4.26 -7.52 11.79
N SER A 127 -4.42 -6.52 12.64
CA SER A 127 -4.95 -6.71 14.00
C SER A 127 -6.48 -6.81 14.05
N ARG A 128 -7.14 -6.56 12.92
CA ARG A 128 -8.59 -6.65 12.74
C ARG A 128 -8.96 -7.59 11.59
N PHE A 129 -7.99 -8.42 11.18
CA PHE A 129 -8.16 -9.41 10.14
C PHE A 129 -7.88 -10.79 10.69
N ALA A 130 -8.76 -11.73 10.41
CA ALA A 130 -8.57 -13.13 10.69
C ALA A 130 -9.02 -13.98 9.50
N ILE A 131 -8.44 -15.16 9.38
CA ILE A 131 -9.01 -16.23 8.56
C ILE A 131 -9.74 -17.16 9.52
N CYS A 132 -11.06 -17.27 9.38
CA CYS A 132 -11.85 -18.21 10.15
C CYS A 132 -11.66 -19.62 9.58
N HIS A 133 -11.47 -20.59 10.47
CA HIS A 133 -11.32 -21.99 10.11
C HIS A 133 -12.67 -22.62 9.71
N PRO A 134 -12.68 -23.78 9.04
CA PRO A 134 -13.90 -24.53 8.81
C PRO A 134 -14.67 -24.80 10.10
N GLY A 135 -15.98 -24.60 10.07
CA GLY A 135 -16.84 -24.61 11.25
C GLY A 135 -16.83 -23.32 12.07
N GLN A 136 -16.23 -22.26 11.55
CA GLN A 136 -16.30 -20.91 12.11
C GLN A 136 -16.86 -19.93 11.08
N TYR A 137 -17.50 -18.88 11.58
CA TYR A 137 -17.98 -17.76 10.77
C TYR A 137 -17.46 -16.43 11.31
N CYS A 138 -17.40 -15.42 10.44
CA CYS A 138 -17.05 -14.07 10.85
C CYS A 138 -18.21 -13.45 11.64
N SER A 139 -18.03 -13.27 12.94
CA SER A 139 -19.02 -12.64 13.81
C SER A 139 -18.87 -11.13 13.88
N SER A 140 -17.72 -10.59 13.49
CA SER A 140 -17.50 -9.15 13.37
C SER A 140 -16.42 -8.83 12.35
N ASP A 141 -16.82 -8.21 11.25
CA ASP A 141 -15.89 -7.67 10.25
C ASP A 141 -15.05 -6.50 10.82
N TYR A 142 -15.56 -5.77 11.81
CA TYR A 142 -14.80 -4.65 12.36
C TYR A 142 -13.58 -5.10 13.17
N PHE A 143 -13.68 -6.25 13.83
CA PHE A 143 -12.64 -6.77 14.72
C PHE A 143 -11.91 -8.01 14.17
N GLY A 144 -12.36 -8.57 13.04
CA GLY A 144 -11.83 -9.84 12.53
C GLY A 144 -12.10 -11.00 13.49
N SER A 145 -13.28 -11.03 14.11
CA SER A 145 -13.61 -12.04 15.13
C SER A 145 -14.28 -13.26 14.51
N CYS A 146 -13.69 -14.44 14.73
CA CYS A 146 -14.24 -15.73 14.31
C CYS A 146 -14.99 -16.41 15.47
N THR A 147 -16.20 -16.89 15.20
CA THR A 147 -17.03 -17.61 16.19
C THR A 147 -17.40 -18.99 15.64
N LEU A 148 -17.53 -19.98 16.53
CA LEU A 148 -17.95 -21.34 16.15
C LEU A 148 -19.38 -21.34 15.58
N GLY A 149 -19.56 -22.10 14.50
CA GLY A 149 -20.82 -22.25 13.77
C GLY A 149 -20.67 -21.88 12.29
N CYS A 150 -21.78 -21.86 11.58
CA CYS A 150 -21.82 -21.51 10.16
C CYS A 150 -23.01 -20.59 9.85
N LEU A 151 -22.80 -19.63 8.95
CA LEU A 151 -23.86 -18.81 8.37
C LEU A 151 -24.25 -19.30 6.97
N SER A 152 -23.38 -20.03 6.30
CA SER A 152 -23.65 -20.69 5.01
C SER A 152 -22.69 -21.88 4.82
N GLU A 153 -22.88 -22.61 3.73
CA GLU A 153 -21.99 -23.70 3.30
C GLU A 153 -20.53 -23.27 3.10
N LEU A 154 -20.29 -21.98 2.85
CA LEU A 154 -18.94 -21.45 2.68
C LEU A 154 -18.10 -21.52 3.96
N ASN A 155 -18.75 -21.64 5.14
CA ASN A 155 -18.07 -21.83 6.41
C ASN A 155 -17.75 -23.31 6.71
N CYS A 156 -18.17 -24.23 5.86
CA CYS A 156 -18.01 -25.67 6.05
C CYS A 156 -17.06 -26.26 5.00
N THR A 157 -16.40 -27.37 5.35
CA THR A 157 -15.57 -28.09 4.36
C THR A 157 -16.44 -28.68 3.25
N GLU A 158 -15.84 -29.09 2.13
CA GLU A 158 -16.54 -29.74 1.00
C GLU A 158 -17.35 -31.01 1.36
N ARG A 159 -17.10 -31.60 2.54
CA ARG A 159 -17.78 -32.80 3.06
C ARG A 159 -18.77 -32.50 4.18
N GLN A 160 -19.13 -31.24 4.36
CA GLN A 160 -19.99 -30.80 5.44
C GLN A 160 -21.05 -29.85 4.91
N ASP A 161 -22.25 -29.97 5.50
CA ASP A 161 -23.36 -29.06 5.24
C ASP A 161 -23.63 -28.16 6.45
N CYS A 162 -24.00 -26.90 6.22
CA CYS A 162 -24.38 -25.95 7.25
C CYS A 162 -25.84 -26.11 7.65
N VAL A 163 -26.09 -26.86 8.72
CA VAL A 163 -27.44 -27.13 9.20
C VAL A 163 -27.85 -26.09 10.25
N LYS A 164 -28.95 -25.37 9.97
CA LYS A 164 -29.57 -24.38 10.86
C LYS A 164 -30.88 -24.90 11.43
N ALA A 165 -31.09 -24.72 12.74
CA ALA A 165 -32.41 -24.93 13.33
C ALA A 165 -33.38 -23.85 12.83
N PRO A 166 -34.70 -24.12 12.72
CA PRO A 166 -35.69 -23.20 12.13
C PRO A 166 -35.74 -21.78 12.75
N THR A 167 -35.22 -21.63 13.98
CA THR A 167 -35.22 -20.36 14.74
C THR A 167 -33.82 -19.81 14.99
N LYS A 168 -32.79 -20.38 14.36
CA LYS A 168 -31.38 -19.98 14.58
C LYS A 168 -30.78 -19.43 13.29
N HIS A 169 -30.11 -18.28 13.40
CA HIS A 169 -29.37 -17.67 12.27
C HIS A 169 -28.00 -18.32 12.04
N VAL A 170 -27.44 -18.92 13.10
CA VAL A 170 -26.17 -19.63 13.12
C VAL A 170 -26.45 -21.13 13.20
N GLY A 171 -25.86 -21.90 12.30
CA GLY A 171 -25.92 -23.35 12.25
C GLY A 171 -24.64 -24.02 12.75
N ALA A 172 -24.55 -25.31 12.53
CA ALA A 172 -23.33 -26.09 12.73
C ALA A 172 -22.99 -26.87 11.44
N CYS A 173 -21.70 -26.99 11.13
CA CYS A 173 -21.25 -27.85 10.04
C CYS A 173 -21.40 -29.31 10.48
N THR A 174 -22.26 -30.03 9.78
CA THR A 174 -22.47 -31.47 9.98
C THR A 174 -21.91 -32.21 8.78
N SER A 175 -21.37 -33.42 8.97
CA SER A 175 -20.92 -34.22 7.81
C SER A 175 -22.08 -34.36 6.84
N SER A 176 -21.85 -34.04 5.57
CA SER A 176 -22.81 -34.38 4.53
C SER A 176 -22.88 -35.90 4.53
N THR A 177 -24.01 -36.45 4.96
CA THR A 177 -24.34 -37.83 4.64
C THR A 177 -24.48 -37.84 3.14
N ALA A 178 -23.38 -38.11 2.43
CA ALA A 178 -23.46 -38.54 1.05
C ALA A 178 -24.57 -39.61 1.04
N PRO A 179 -25.64 -39.48 0.23
CA PRO A 179 -26.52 -40.60 0.05
C PRO A 179 -25.61 -41.74 -0.36
N ALA A 180 -25.61 -42.81 0.43
CA ALA A 180 -24.91 -44.03 0.10
C ALA A 180 -25.42 -44.41 -1.29
N ASN A 181 -24.65 -44.08 -2.32
CA ASN A 181 -25.01 -44.40 -3.68
C ASN A 181 -24.73 -45.89 -3.78
N ALA A 182 -25.73 -46.66 -3.33
CA ALA A 182 -25.83 -48.09 -3.50
C ALA A 182 -26.01 -48.37 -4.99
N THR A 183 -24.93 -48.22 -5.76
CA THR A 183 -24.80 -48.87 -7.06
C THR A 183 -24.09 -50.20 -6.81
N SER A 184 -24.86 -51.09 -6.19
CA SER A 184 -24.72 -52.53 -6.41
C SER A 184 -25.10 -52.79 -7.87
N SER A 185 -24.13 -52.74 -8.76
CA SER A 185 -24.22 -53.41 -10.06
C SER A 185 -23.63 -54.79 -9.91
N ASP A 186 -24.38 -55.66 -9.22
CA ASP A 186 -24.47 -57.07 -9.59
C ASP A 186 -25.43 -57.16 -10.80
N GLU A 187 -25.24 -58.19 -11.63
CA GLU A 187 -25.83 -58.49 -12.96
C GLU A 187 -24.97 -57.98 -14.14
N ILE A 188 -24.27 -58.80 -14.95
CA ILE A 188 -24.12 -60.26 -15.16
C ILE A 188 -22.70 -60.50 -15.67
#